data_AF-A0A1C6VT69-F1
#
_entry.id   AF-A0A1C6VT69-F1
#
_cell.length_a   1.000
_cell.length_b   1.000
_cell.length_c   1.000
_cell.angle_alpha   90.00
_cell.angle_beta   90.00
_cell.angle_gamma   90.00
#
_symmetry.space_group_name_H-M   'P 1'
#
loop_
_entity.id
_entity.type
_entity.pdbx_description
1 polymer ?
#
loop_
_entity_poly.entity_id
_entity_poly.type
_entity_poly.pdbx_seq_one_letter_code
_entity_poly.pdbx_strand_id
1 'polypeptide(L)'
;MGERVELIQCWLNEAWARVKRLEILPGGEDFPPLSRRQSIAVIDVGDDINRVRKWTTEGEFAEDVCRCPGDLTLALYDAGNLLIGSATLHPGRISWERNRFWNDLLASEVELRLFLSRFGVDGASRSLLGHMISALNLHEGAVQFRPAGDVALTTARRVPSVLVEDLLKWPGDEAANLDRELVQRMTDRLIQAEEDSTKTVRELLAWLGTATWPAEAIAGDGQLARRMLEKLDPALMTQVLPELTDPFELMGAVVWAAYREDDAASMSAVEPAITQLLVDS
;
A
#
# COMPACT_ATOMS: atom_id res chain seq x y z
N MET A 1 -14.06 30.19 -10.16
CA MET A 1 -13.36 28.89 -10.15
C MET A 1 -12.51 28.72 -11.42
N GLY A 2 -13.08 28.84 -12.63
CA GLY A 2 -12.35 28.65 -13.90
C GLY A 2 -11.01 29.40 -14.02
N GLU A 3 -10.98 30.71 -13.75
CA GLU A 3 -9.75 31.51 -13.85
C GLU A 3 -8.60 31.02 -12.94
N ARG A 4 -8.93 30.48 -11.75
CA ARG A 4 -7.92 29.95 -10.82
C ARG A 4 -7.36 28.62 -11.31
N VAL A 5 -8.22 27.75 -11.82
CA VAL A 5 -7.81 26.46 -12.38
C VAL A 5 -6.93 26.67 -13.61
N GLU A 6 -7.31 27.60 -14.50
CA GLU A 6 -6.50 27.98 -15.66
C GLU A 6 -5.12 28.51 -15.26
N LEU A 7 -5.05 29.36 -14.23
CA LEU A 7 -3.79 29.86 -13.69
C LEU A 7 -2.89 28.73 -13.17
N ILE A 8 -3.45 27.79 -12.42
CA ILE A 8 -2.71 26.65 -11.87
C ILE A 8 -2.19 25.77 -13.01
N GLN A 9 -3.05 25.43 -13.98
CA GLN A 9 -2.68 24.59 -15.11
C GLN A 9 -1.60 25.24 -15.99
N CYS A 10 -1.71 26.54 -16.24
CA CYS A 10 -0.69 27.30 -16.96
C CYS A 10 0.66 27.23 -16.23
N TRP A 11 0.66 27.50 -14.92
CA TRP A 11 1.88 27.42 -14.10
C TRP A 11 2.45 25.99 -14.05
N LEU A 12 1.62 24.96 -13.89
CA LEU A 12 2.07 23.57 -13.89
C LEU A 12 2.75 23.20 -15.21
N ASN A 13 2.16 23.59 -16.33
CA ASN A 13 2.75 23.33 -17.65
C ASN A 13 4.12 24.00 -17.80
N GLU A 14 4.26 25.25 -17.38
CA GLU A 14 5.54 25.97 -17.39
C GLU A 14 6.57 25.35 -16.44
N ALA A 15 6.16 25.00 -15.23
CA ALA A 15 7.01 24.39 -14.23
C ALA A 15 7.55 23.04 -14.74
N TRP A 16 6.66 22.15 -15.14
CA TRP A 16 7.01 20.81 -15.63
C TRP A 16 7.84 20.82 -16.92
N ALA A 17 7.69 21.81 -17.80
CA ALA A 17 8.54 21.95 -18.98
C ALA A 17 10.03 22.18 -18.63
N ARG A 18 10.31 22.70 -17.43
CA ARG A 18 11.66 23.01 -16.95
C ARG A 18 12.26 21.93 -16.05
N VAL A 19 11.45 21.02 -15.53
CA VAL A 19 11.89 19.98 -14.59
C VAL A 19 12.96 19.10 -15.23
N LYS A 20 14.04 18.90 -14.49
CA LYS A 20 15.10 17.92 -14.80
C LYS A 20 15.35 16.93 -13.67
N ARG A 21 14.88 17.26 -12.47
CA ARG A 21 15.04 16.44 -11.28
C ARG A 21 13.81 16.64 -10.40
N LEU A 22 13.26 15.53 -9.93
CA LEU A 22 12.21 15.48 -8.93
C LEU A 22 12.81 14.85 -7.67
N GLU A 23 12.58 15.47 -6.52
CA GLU A 23 12.91 14.87 -5.23
C GLU A 23 11.65 14.55 -4.45
N ILE A 24 11.67 13.39 -3.80
CA ILE A 24 10.64 12.97 -2.86
C ILE A 24 11.18 13.24 -1.46
N LEU A 25 10.49 14.09 -0.71
CA LEU A 25 10.88 14.52 0.63
C LEU A 25 9.86 14.01 1.66
N PRO A 26 10.29 13.69 2.89
CA PRO A 26 9.38 13.28 3.94
C PRO A 26 8.49 14.45 4.38
N GLY A 27 7.25 14.11 4.69
CA GLY A 27 6.26 15.01 5.27
C GLY A 27 5.73 16.07 4.31
N GLY A 28 4.70 16.79 4.76
CA GLY A 28 4.09 17.89 4.02
C GLY A 28 4.27 19.26 4.69
N GLU A 29 3.18 19.96 4.95
CA GLU A 29 3.17 21.38 5.33
C GLU A 29 3.75 21.68 6.73
N ASP A 30 3.61 20.76 7.69
CA ASP A 30 4.08 20.95 9.08
C ASP A 30 5.56 20.59 9.30
N PHE A 31 6.25 20.17 8.24
CA PHE A 31 7.65 19.75 8.31
C PHE A 31 8.62 20.92 8.10
N PRO A 32 9.91 20.80 8.49
CA PRO A 32 10.91 21.83 8.28
C PRO A 32 10.95 22.36 6.83
N PRO A 33 11.53 23.54 6.56
CA PRO A 33 11.69 24.03 5.18
C PRO A 33 12.33 22.98 4.27
N LEU A 34 11.94 22.94 2.99
CA LEU A 34 12.39 21.91 2.02
C LEU A 34 13.92 21.77 1.98
N SER A 35 14.64 22.89 2.07
CA SER A 35 16.12 22.94 2.09
C SER A 35 16.77 22.25 3.30
N ARG A 36 15.99 21.84 4.31
CA ARG A 36 16.45 21.12 5.50
C ARG A 36 15.97 19.66 5.54
N ARG A 37 15.23 19.21 4.53
CA ARG A 37 14.74 17.84 4.45
C ARG A 37 15.72 17.00 3.64
N GLN A 38 15.98 15.78 4.11
CA GLN A 38 16.74 14.81 3.34
C GLN A 38 15.81 14.14 2.32
N SER A 39 16.23 14.07 1.05
CA SER A 39 15.49 13.37 0.00
C SER A 39 15.44 11.87 0.30
N ILE A 40 14.23 11.30 0.26
CA ILE A 40 14.00 9.84 0.31
C ILE A 40 14.42 9.25 -1.03
N ALA A 41 13.98 9.89 -2.12
CA ALA A 41 14.22 9.45 -3.48
C ALA A 41 14.51 10.64 -4.40
N VAL A 42 15.25 10.35 -5.47
CA VAL A 42 15.55 11.29 -6.55
C VAL A 42 15.19 10.62 -7.87
N ILE A 43 14.44 11.33 -8.71
CA ILE A 43 14.01 10.88 -10.02
C ILE A 43 14.52 11.88 -11.05
N ASP A 44 15.46 11.47 -11.89
CA ASP A 44 16.10 12.28 -12.94
C ASP A 44 15.99 11.65 -14.34
N VAL A 45 15.30 10.50 -14.45
CA VAL A 45 14.98 9.85 -15.72
C VAL A 45 13.73 10.48 -16.32
N GLY A 46 13.84 10.94 -17.58
CA GLY A 46 12.79 11.71 -18.25
C GLY A 46 11.42 11.00 -18.33
N ASP A 47 11.40 9.70 -18.61
CA ASP A 47 10.15 8.93 -18.70
C ASP A 47 9.46 8.79 -17.34
N ASP A 48 10.24 8.63 -16.27
CA ASP A 48 9.73 8.55 -14.91
C ASP A 48 9.20 9.90 -14.42
N ILE A 49 9.91 10.99 -14.74
CA ILE A 49 9.43 12.37 -14.51
C ILE A 49 8.09 12.60 -15.23
N ASN A 50 7.96 12.14 -16.47
CA ASN A 50 6.72 12.29 -17.25
C ASN A 50 5.54 11.50 -16.66
N ARG A 51 5.80 10.32 -16.08
CA ARG A 51 4.77 9.56 -15.35
C ARG A 51 4.28 10.31 -14.12
N VAL A 52 5.19 10.80 -13.28
CA VAL A 52 4.80 11.59 -12.10
C VAL A 52 4.06 12.86 -12.51
N ARG A 53 4.51 13.55 -13.56
CA ARG A 53 3.79 14.71 -14.12
C ARG A 53 2.34 14.36 -14.42
N LYS A 54 2.11 13.25 -15.14
CA LYS A 54 0.77 12.83 -15.54
C LYS A 54 -0.16 12.72 -14.32
N TRP A 55 0.20 11.92 -13.33
CA TRP A 55 -0.60 11.71 -12.11
C TRP A 55 -0.79 12.95 -11.24
N THR A 56 0.13 13.91 -11.33
CA THR A 56 0.13 15.09 -10.47
C THR A 56 -0.41 16.34 -11.17
N THR A 57 -0.83 16.25 -12.44
CA THR A 57 -1.35 17.41 -13.20
C THR A 57 -2.65 17.14 -13.92
N GLU A 58 -2.98 15.88 -14.21
CA GLU A 58 -4.23 15.49 -14.86
C GLU A 58 -5.29 15.17 -13.80
N GLY A 59 -6.50 15.73 -13.95
CA GLY A 59 -7.63 15.48 -13.05
C GLY A 59 -8.47 16.72 -12.80
N GLU A 60 -9.40 16.59 -11.85
CA GLU A 60 -10.28 17.69 -11.42
C GLU A 60 -9.67 18.43 -10.24
N PHE A 61 -9.80 19.75 -10.23
CA PHE A 61 -9.39 20.59 -9.11
C PHE A 61 -10.56 20.78 -8.14
N ALA A 62 -10.34 20.52 -6.86
CA ALA A 62 -11.34 20.71 -5.81
C ALA A 62 -11.59 22.20 -5.55
N GLU A 63 -12.74 22.56 -4.99
CA GLU A 63 -13.00 23.95 -4.55
C GLU A 63 -12.37 24.29 -3.19
N ASP A 64 -11.78 23.28 -2.53
CA ASP A 64 -11.21 23.35 -1.19
C ASP A 64 -9.80 22.73 -1.11
N VAL A 65 -9.21 22.77 0.09
CA VAL A 65 -7.91 22.16 0.38
C VAL A 65 -8.00 21.17 1.53
N CYS A 66 -7.31 20.04 1.45
CA CYS A 66 -7.18 19.09 2.55
C CYS A 66 -6.48 19.79 3.71
N ARG A 67 -7.05 19.81 4.91
CA ARG A 67 -6.39 20.40 6.08
C ARG A 67 -5.35 19.48 6.73
N CYS A 68 -5.23 18.26 6.21
CA CYS A 68 -4.20 17.34 6.62
C CYS A 68 -2.81 17.91 6.26
N PRO A 69 -1.77 17.67 7.07
CA PRO A 69 -0.43 18.15 6.76
C PRO A 69 0.17 17.52 5.51
N GLY A 70 -0.27 16.30 5.15
CA GLY A 70 0.35 15.48 4.10
C GLY A 70 1.57 14.73 4.61
N ASP A 71 1.94 13.64 3.93
CA ASP A 71 2.97 12.70 4.38
C ASP A 71 4.20 12.67 3.47
N LEU A 72 4.09 13.15 2.23
CA LEU A 72 5.19 13.28 1.27
C LEU A 72 5.13 14.63 0.55
N THR A 73 6.30 15.13 0.15
CA THR A 73 6.41 16.31 -0.72
C THR A 73 7.17 15.97 -1.99
N LEU A 74 6.62 16.37 -3.13
CA LEU A 74 7.27 16.40 -4.43
C LEU A 74 7.97 17.75 -4.59
N ALA A 75 9.29 17.78 -4.75
CA ALA A 75 10.04 19.02 -5.01
C ALA A 75 10.63 18.99 -6.42
N LEU A 76 10.29 20.01 -7.22
CA LEU A 76 10.66 20.14 -8.62
C LEU A 76 11.91 20.99 -8.79
N TYR A 77 12.93 20.47 -9.47
CA TYR A 77 14.18 21.19 -9.73
C TYR A 77 14.48 21.25 -11.23
N ASP A 78 15.06 22.39 -11.66
CA ASP A 78 15.56 22.55 -13.03
C ASP A 78 17.00 22.04 -13.20
N ALA A 79 17.57 22.24 -14.40
CA ALA A 79 18.95 21.83 -14.72
C ALA A 79 20.02 22.48 -13.84
N GLY A 80 19.72 23.63 -13.22
CA GLY A 80 20.61 24.36 -12.33
C GLY A 80 20.42 23.99 -10.85
N ASN A 81 19.64 22.95 -10.54
CA ASN A 81 19.20 22.60 -9.19
C ASN A 81 18.45 23.74 -8.48
N LEU A 82 17.79 24.63 -9.23
CA LEU A 82 16.91 25.63 -8.65
C LEU A 82 15.53 25.04 -8.42
N LEU A 83 14.98 25.23 -7.22
CA LEU A 83 13.61 24.82 -6.90
C LEU A 83 12.62 25.62 -7.75
N ILE A 84 11.83 24.91 -8.56
CA ILE A 84 10.78 25.45 -9.41
C ILE A 84 9.47 25.56 -8.64
N GLY A 85 9.17 24.53 -7.84
CA GLY A 85 7.96 24.45 -7.04
C GLY A 85 7.83 23.11 -6.31
N SER A 86 6.75 22.94 -5.57
CA SER A 86 6.49 21.76 -4.77
C SER A 86 5.01 21.41 -4.67
N ALA A 87 4.75 20.11 -4.45
CA ALA A 87 3.42 19.58 -4.19
C ALA A 87 3.45 18.73 -2.92
N THR A 88 2.44 18.90 -2.06
CA THR A 88 2.22 18.02 -0.93
C THR A 88 1.24 16.91 -1.32
N LEU A 89 1.60 15.66 -1.03
CA LEU A 89 0.72 14.50 -1.23
C LEU A 89 -0.16 14.31 0.01
N HIS A 90 -1.45 14.15 -0.25
CA HIS A 90 -2.50 13.92 0.71
C HIS A 90 -3.33 12.70 0.26
N PRO A 91 -3.99 11.98 1.18
CA PRO A 91 -4.90 10.91 0.79
C PRO A 91 -5.94 11.37 -0.24
N GLY A 92 -5.81 10.89 -1.48
CA GLY A 92 -6.66 11.22 -2.63
C GLY A 92 -6.50 12.64 -3.20
N ARG A 93 -5.49 13.41 -2.78
CA ARG A 93 -5.34 14.84 -3.12
C ARG A 93 -3.88 15.26 -3.29
N ILE A 94 -3.63 16.19 -4.19
CA ILE A 94 -2.29 16.76 -4.42
C ILE A 94 -2.38 18.28 -4.37
N SER A 95 -1.67 18.89 -3.42
CA SER A 95 -1.69 20.35 -3.21
C SER A 95 -0.41 20.98 -3.76
N TRP A 96 -0.49 21.54 -4.97
CA TRP A 96 0.62 22.32 -5.54
C TRP A 96 0.69 23.71 -4.93
N GLU A 97 1.89 24.13 -4.52
CA GLU A 97 2.17 25.48 -4.02
C GLU A 97 1.03 25.99 -3.13
N ARG A 98 0.68 25.19 -2.11
CA ARG A 98 -0.57 25.30 -1.36
C ARG A 98 -0.89 26.73 -0.92
N ASN A 99 0.11 27.44 -0.40
CA ASN A 99 -0.01 28.82 0.07
C ASN A 99 -0.28 29.84 -1.04
N ARG A 100 0.03 29.50 -2.30
CA ARG A 100 -0.21 30.32 -3.48
C ARG A 100 -1.58 30.07 -4.10
N PHE A 101 -1.95 28.80 -4.28
CA PHE A 101 -3.13 28.44 -5.08
C PHE A 101 -4.36 28.09 -4.25
N TRP A 102 -4.18 27.59 -3.02
CA TRP A 102 -5.27 27.19 -2.13
C TRP A 102 -6.32 26.31 -2.83
N ASN A 103 -5.83 25.29 -3.52
CA ASN A 103 -6.61 24.36 -4.31
C ASN A 103 -5.87 23.02 -4.43
N ASP A 104 -6.61 21.91 -4.44
CA ASP A 104 -6.06 20.57 -4.56
C ASP A 104 -6.48 19.93 -5.88
N LEU A 105 -5.56 19.21 -6.52
CA LEU A 105 -5.91 18.25 -7.55
C LEU A 105 -6.50 17.00 -6.87
N LEU A 106 -7.68 16.58 -7.29
CA LEU A 106 -8.24 15.27 -7.00
C LEU A 106 -7.50 14.25 -7.88
N ALA A 107 -6.69 13.40 -7.25
CA ALA A 107 -5.87 12.43 -7.97
C ALA A 107 -5.89 11.09 -7.24
N SER A 108 -5.89 10.01 -8.01
CA SER A 108 -5.61 8.68 -7.47
C SER A 108 -4.13 8.63 -7.09
N GLU A 109 -3.84 8.75 -5.80
CA GLU A 109 -2.45 8.64 -5.30
C GLU A 109 -1.92 7.21 -5.36
N VAL A 110 -2.77 6.21 -5.62
CA VAL A 110 -2.41 4.80 -5.60
C VAL A 110 -1.32 4.48 -6.61
N GLU A 111 -1.54 4.83 -7.89
CA GLU A 111 -0.59 4.54 -8.96
C GLU A 111 0.73 5.28 -8.71
N LEU A 112 0.63 6.53 -8.24
CA LEU A 112 1.79 7.33 -7.87
C LEU A 112 2.58 6.67 -6.72
N ARG A 113 1.92 6.23 -5.65
CA ARG A 113 2.60 5.61 -4.50
C ARG A 113 3.22 4.27 -4.83
N LEU A 114 2.51 3.42 -5.58
CA LEU A 114 3.08 2.18 -6.10
C LEU A 114 4.30 2.45 -6.99
N PHE A 115 4.24 3.46 -7.84
CA PHE A 115 5.37 3.84 -8.67
C PHE A 115 6.55 4.35 -7.82
N LEU A 116 6.29 5.17 -6.80
CA LEU A 116 7.32 5.70 -5.91
C LEU A 116 8.00 4.61 -5.07
N SER A 117 7.35 3.49 -4.80
CA SER A 117 7.95 2.37 -4.06
C SER A 117 9.15 1.75 -4.79
N ARG A 118 9.19 1.84 -6.13
CA ARG A 118 10.36 1.46 -6.94
C ARG A 118 11.62 2.26 -6.60
N PHE A 119 11.44 3.46 -6.05
CA PHE A 119 12.51 4.36 -5.63
C PHE A 119 12.76 4.30 -4.12
N GLY A 120 12.23 3.30 -3.41
CA GLY A 120 12.43 3.14 -1.97
C GLY A 120 11.53 4.03 -1.12
N VAL A 121 10.44 4.57 -1.67
CA VAL A 121 9.47 5.35 -0.89
C VAL A 121 8.47 4.41 -0.23
N ASP A 122 8.47 4.41 1.10
CA ASP A 122 7.57 3.60 1.92
C ASP A 122 6.14 4.16 2.02
N GLY A 123 5.21 3.32 2.48
CA GLY A 123 3.84 3.65 2.85
C GLY A 123 2.80 3.37 1.77
N ALA A 124 3.21 2.81 0.62
CA ALA A 124 2.30 2.49 -0.47
C ALA A 124 1.24 1.45 -0.03
N SER A 125 1.62 0.46 0.77
CA SER A 125 0.69 -0.57 1.27
C SER A 125 -0.47 0.03 2.06
N ARG A 126 -0.19 1.01 2.93
CA ARG A 126 -1.21 1.64 3.80
C ARG A 126 -2.20 2.46 3.00
N SER A 127 -1.74 3.20 1.99
CA SER A 127 -2.62 3.94 1.09
C SER A 127 -3.48 3.02 0.20
N LEU A 128 -2.97 1.82 -0.13
CA LEU A 128 -3.69 0.85 -0.95
C LEU A 128 -4.80 0.10 -0.22
N LEU A 129 -4.68 -0.09 1.09
CA LEU A 129 -5.62 -0.92 1.85
C LEU A 129 -7.09 -0.58 1.56
N GLY A 130 -7.46 0.71 1.62
CA GLY A 130 -8.84 1.13 1.37
C GLY A 130 -9.36 0.78 -0.03
N HIS A 131 -8.50 0.92 -1.04
CA HIS A 131 -8.82 0.58 -2.42
C HIS A 131 -8.98 -0.93 -2.61
N MET A 132 -8.06 -1.72 -2.08
CA MET A 132 -8.10 -3.18 -2.14
C MET A 132 -9.30 -3.75 -1.38
N ILE A 133 -9.61 -3.22 -0.19
CA ILE A 133 -10.78 -3.63 0.59
C ILE A 133 -12.07 -3.41 -0.21
N SER A 134 -12.17 -2.27 -0.88
CA SER A 134 -13.35 -1.92 -1.68
C SER A 134 -13.45 -2.80 -2.93
N ALA A 135 -12.35 -2.98 -3.67
CA ALA A 135 -12.28 -3.81 -4.87
C ALA A 135 -12.62 -5.29 -4.59
N LEU A 136 -12.23 -5.80 -3.42
CA LEU A 136 -12.45 -7.19 -3.02
C LEU A 136 -13.67 -7.40 -2.10
N ASN A 137 -14.41 -6.33 -1.80
CA ASN A 137 -15.55 -6.33 -0.88
C ASN A 137 -15.24 -6.98 0.49
N LEU A 138 -14.09 -6.62 1.08
CA LEU A 138 -13.59 -7.16 2.36
C LEU A 138 -14.04 -6.33 3.58
N HIS A 139 -15.12 -5.59 3.42
CA HIS A 139 -15.68 -4.79 4.51
C HIS A 139 -16.17 -5.69 5.65
N GLU A 140 -15.93 -5.27 6.88
CA GLU A 140 -16.53 -5.90 8.04
C GLU A 140 -18.06 -5.96 7.95
N GLY A 141 -18.60 -7.12 8.32
CA GLY A 141 -20.04 -7.30 8.53
C GLY A 141 -20.43 -7.08 9.99
N ALA A 142 -21.66 -7.49 10.35
CA ALA A 142 -22.19 -7.32 11.71
C ALA A 142 -21.49 -8.15 12.79
N VAL A 143 -20.76 -9.22 12.41
CA VAL A 143 -20.02 -10.08 13.35
C VAL A 143 -18.53 -9.84 13.18
N GLN A 144 -17.90 -9.35 14.24
CA GLN A 144 -16.47 -9.15 14.39
C GLN A 144 -15.87 -10.38 15.10
N PHE A 145 -14.72 -10.87 14.64
CA PHE A 145 -14.06 -12.08 15.16
C PHE A 145 -14.91 -13.34 15.02
N ARG A 146 -15.20 -13.71 13.78
CA ARG A 146 -15.99 -14.91 13.50
C ARG A 146 -15.20 -16.14 13.97
N PRO A 147 -15.87 -17.19 14.49
CA PRO A 147 -15.18 -18.39 14.94
C PRO A 147 -14.25 -18.89 13.84
N ALA A 148 -13.02 -19.24 14.20
CA ALA A 148 -12.15 -20.04 13.34
C ALA A 148 -12.75 -21.46 13.13
N GLY A 149 -13.79 -21.79 13.92
CA GLY A 149 -14.48 -23.07 14.06
C GLY A 149 -15.62 -23.44 13.13
N ASP A 150 -15.88 -22.73 12.04
CA ASP A 150 -16.89 -23.14 11.05
C ASP A 150 -16.21 -23.56 9.74
N VAL A 151 -16.32 -24.85 9.39
CA VAL A 151 -15.68 -25.43 8.20
C VAL A 151 -16.06 -24.68 6.92
N ALA A 152 -17.34 -24.29 6.76
CA ALA A 152 -17.76 -23.56 5.58
C ALA A 152 -17.14 -22.15 5.52
N LEU A 153 -16.96 -21.51 6.68
CA LEU A 153 -16.27 -20.23 6.77
C LEU A 153 -14.76 -20.36 6.56
N THR A 154 -14.12 -21.44 7.03
CA THR A 154 -12.68 -21.66 6.82
C THR A 154 -12.33 -21.84 5.34
N THR A 155 -13.17 -22.55 4.57
CA THR A 155 -13.00 -22.63 3.11
C THR A 155 -13.18 -21.28 2.42
N ALA A 156 -14.21 -20.51 2.81
CA ALA A 156 -14.44 -19.17 2.24
C ALA A 156 -13.27 -18.22 2.55
N ARG A 157 -12.62 -18.38 3.70
CA ARG A 157 -11.43 -17.63 4.13
C ARG A 157 -10.11 -18.22 3.63
N ARG A 158 -10.16 -19.25 2.77
CA ARG A 158 -8.96 -19.91 2.22
C ARG A 158 -7.96 -20.32 3.29
N VAL A 159 -8.44 -20.68 4.48
CA VAL A 159 -7.60 -21.21 5.56
C VAL A 159 -6.96 -22.51 5.06
N PRO A 160 -5.64 -22.70 5.22
CA PRO A 160 -5.00 -23.96 4.83
C PRO A 160 -5.70 -25.15 5.50
N SER A 161 -6.14 -26.11 4.68
CA SER A 161 -7.01 -27.21 5.15
C SER A 161 -6.42 -28.00 6.32
N VAL A 162 -5.09 -28.13 6.34
CA VAL A 162 -4.35 -28.83 7.40
C VAL A 162 -4.37 -28.13 8.75
N LEU A 163 -4.73 -26.84 8.80
CA LEU A 163 -4.82 -26.05 10.03
C LEU A 163 -6.25 -26.00 10.59
N VAL A 164 -7.26 -26.36 9.80
CA VAL A 164 -8.68 -26.23 10.17
C VAL A 164 -8.96 -26.90 11.50
N GLU A 165 -8.59 -28.18 11.67
CA GLU A 165 -8.84 -28.92 12.92
C GLU A 165 -8.26 -28.26 14.17
N ASP A 166 -7.12 -27.60 14.06
CA ASP A 166 -6.49 -26.91 15.18
C ASP A 166 -7.18 -25.57 15.46
N LEU A 167 -7.57 -24.86 14.40
CA LEU A 167 -8.29 -23.60 14.48
C LEU A 167 -9.72 -23.78 15.01
N LEU A 168 -10.37 -24.93 14.77
CA LEU A 168 -11.69 -25.23 15.34
C LEU A 168 -11.72 -25.25 16.88
N LYS A 169 -10.55 -25.36 17.53
CA LYS A 169 -10.43 -25.43 19.00
C LYS A 169 -10.44 -24.06 19.67
N TRP A 170 -10.32 -22.97 18.90
CA TRP A 170 -10.15 -21.62 19.42
C TRP A 170 -11.19 -20.67 18.83
N PRO A 171 -11.77 -19.76 19.63
CA PRO A 171 -12.58 -18.68 19.10
C PRO A 171 -11.69 -17.67 18.33
N GLY A 172 -12.28 -16.96 17.37
CA GLY A 172 -11.52 -16.10 16.44
C GLY A 172 -10.82 -14.92 17.12
N ASP A 173 -11.31 -14.47 18.27
CA ASP A 173 -10.71 -13.42 19.11
C ASP A 173 -9.49 -13.91 19.90
N GLU A 174 -9.34 -15.22 20.12
CA GLU A 174 -8.17 -15.83 20.75
C GLU A 174 -7.06 -16.19 19.76
N ALA A 175 -7.36 -16.31 18.46
CA ALA A 175 -6.37 -16.66 17.43
C ALA A 175 -5.15 -15.72 17.39
N ALA A 176 -5.36 -14.44 17.71
CA ALA A 176 -4.30 -13.44 17.85
C ALA A 176 -3.28 -13.78 18.97
N ASN A 177 -3.76 -14.41 20.05
CA ASN A 177 -3.05 -14.57 21.31
C ASN A 177 -2.53 -15.99 21.54
N LEU A 178 -2.60 -16.86 20.53
CA LEU A 178 -2.02 -18.20 20.61
C LEU A 178 -0.54 -18.13 20.99
N ASP A 179 -0.10 -19.04 21.85
CA ASP A 179 1.28 -19.05 22.30
C ASP A 179 2.27 -19.32 21.15
N ARG A 180 3.54 -18.97 21.36
CA ARG A 180 4.57 -19.07 20.32
C ARG A 180 4.83 -20.51 19.86
N GLU A 181 4.70 -21.49 20.76
CA GLU A 181 4.96 -22.90 20.45
C GLU A 181 3.85 -23.47 19.58
N LEU A 182 2.60 -23.11 19.84
CA LEU A 182 1.44 -23.52 19.04
C LEU A 182 1.52 -22.94 17.64
N VAL A 183 1.87 -21.65 17.50
CA VAL A 183 2.08 -21.04 16.17
C VAL A 183 3.22 -21.74 15.43
N GLN A 184 4.31 -22.10 16.11
CA GLN A 184 5.39 -22.87 15.49
C GLN A 184 4.90 -24.24 15.00
N ARG A 185 4.18 -25.00 15.85
CA ARG A 185 3.63 -26.32 15.47
C ARG A 185 2.68 -26.24 14.27
N MET A 186 1.80 -25.23 14.23
CA MET A 186 0.92 -24.99 13.09
C MET A 186 1.72 -24.69 11.82
N THR A 187 2.76 -23.85 11.93
CA THR A 187 3.65 -23.53 10.80
C THR A 187 4.37 -24.78 10.29
N ASP A 188 4.96 -25.57 11.19
CA ASP A 188 5.67 -26.81 10.84
C ASP A 188 4.73 -27.82 10.17
N ARG A 189 3.49 -27.93 10.66
CA ARG A 189 2.46 -28.80 10.06
C ARG A 189 2.10 -28.36 8.64
N LEU A 190 1.96 -27.05 8.42
CA LEU A 190 1.69 -26.50 7.09
C LEU A 190 2.86 -26.79 6.12
N ILE A 191 4.09 -26.51 6.55
CA ILE A 191 5.30 -26.80 5.76
C ILE A 191 5.43 -28.30 5.45
N GLN A 192 5.08 -29.18 6.39
CA GLN A 192 5.15 -30.63 6.16
C GLN A 192 4.07 -31.13 5.20
N ALA A 193 2.90 -30.50 5.20
CA ALA A 193 1.81 -30.84 4.29
C ALA A 193 2.06 -30.34 2.87
N GLU A 194 2.77 -29.24 2.74
CA GLU A 194 3.09 -28.60 1.47
C GLU A 194 4.50 -28.98 1.02
N GLU A 195 4.61 -29.78 -0.04
CA GLU A 195 5.92 -30.18 -0.61
C GLU A 195 6.74 -28.99 -1.13
N ASP A 196 6.09 -27.84 -1.33
CA ASP A 196 6.67 -26.60 -1.84
C ASP A 196 6.50 -25.44 -0.84
N SER A 197 7.62 -24.90 -0.36
CA SER A 197 7.62 -23.76 0.56
C SER A 197 7.07 -22.48 -0.06
N THR A 198 7.12 -22.31 -1.39
CA THR A 198 6.49 -21.16 -2.06
C THR A 198 4.97 -21.27 -2.04
N LYS A 199 4.43 -22.49 -2.16
CA LYS A 199 3.00 -22.77 -2.00
C LYS A 199 2.53 -22.47 -0.57
N THR A 200 3.33 -22.80 0.44
CA THR A 200 3.06 -22.43 1.84
C THR A 200 2.89 -20.90 2.01
N VAL A 201 3.78 -20.09 1.42
CA VAL A 201 3.67 -18.63 1.48
C VAL A 201 2.38 -18.16 0.80
N ARG A 202 2.09 -18.66 -0.41
CA ARG A 202 0.88 -18.31 -1.16
C ARG A 202 -0.40 -18.63 -0.40
N GLU A 203 -0.50 -19.80 0.23
CA GLU A 203 -1.68 -20.17 1.02
C GLU A 203 -1.86 -19.24 2.24
N LEU A 204 -0.78 -18.88 2.93
CA LEU A 204 -0.85 -17.94 4.04
C LEU A 204 -1.21 -16.52 3.59
N LEU A 205 -0.71 -16.07 2.44
CA LEU A 205 -1.11 -14.78 1.85
C LEU A 205 -2.58 -14.80 1.43
N ALA A 206 -3.05 -15.87 0.78
CA ALA A 206 -4.45 -16.03 0.40
C ALA A 206 -5.37 -16.01 1.62
N TRP A 207 -5.00 -16.71 2.70
CA TRP A 207 -5.73 -16.66 3.96
C TRP A 207 -5.76 -15.24 4.52
N LEU A 208 -4.59 -14.60 4.65
CA LEU A 208 -4.47 -13.23 5.16
C LEU A 208 -5.30 -12.22 4.34
N GLY A 209 -5.31 -12.34 3.02
CA GLY A 209 -6.02 -11.41 2.14
C GLY A 209 -7.53 -11.60 2.08
N THR A 210 -8.08 -12.63 2.71
CA THR A 210 -9.53 -12.79 2.90
C THR A 210 -10.03 -12.26 4.24
N ALA A 211 -9.12 -11.88 5.15
CA ALA A 211 -9.50 -11.35 6.45
C ALA A 211 -10.24 -10.02 6.29
N THR A 212 -11.41 -9.90 6.94
CA THR A 212 -12.20 -8.67 6.86
C THR A 212 -11.57 -7.53 7.65
N TRP A 213 -11.71 -6.31 7.15
CA TRP A 213 -11.03 -5.13 7.70
C TRP A 213 -11.96 -4.24 8.54
N PRO A 214 -11.45 -3.65 9.66
CA PRO A 214 -10.11 -3.84 10.25
C PRO A 214 -9.94 -5.09 11.14
N ALA A 215 -10.88 -5.43 12.01
CA ALA A 215 -10.77 -6.35 13.14
C ALA A 215 -10.09 -7.70 12.83
N GLU A 216 -10.52 -8.45 11.81
CA GLU A 216 -9.94 -9.77 11.50
C GLU A 216 -8.60 -9.67 10.75
N ALA A 217 -8.37 -8.58 10.03
CA ALA A 217 -7.08 -8.34 9.41
C ALA A 217 -6.06 -7.86 10.45
N ILE A 218 -6.43 -6.96 11.38
CA ILE A 218 -5.53 -6.41 12.40
C ILE A 218 -5.28 -7.39 13.54
N ALA A 219 -6.32 -8.09 14.00
CA ALA A 219 -6.30 -9.07 15.08
C ALA A 219 -6.81 -10.44 14.58
N GLY A 220 -7.15 -11.36 15.48
CA GLY A 220 -7.66 -12.69 15.13
C GLY A 220 -6.81 -13.46 14.11
N ASP A 221 -7.48 -14.00 13.09
CA ASP A 221 -6.89 -14.85 12.04
C ASP A 221 -5.80 -14.13 11.23
N GLY A 222 -5.99 -12.85 10.89
CA GLY A 222 -5.00 -12.09 10.13
C GLY A 222 -3.69 -11.89 10.90
N GLN A 223 -3.77 -11.69 12.22
CA GLN A 223 -2.58 -11.65 13.07
C GLN A 223 -1.87 -13.01 13.12
N LEU A 224 -2.63 -14.11 13.22
CA LEU A 224 -2.06 -15.45 13.22
C LEU A 224 -1.34 -15.75 11.89
N ALA A 225 -1.98 -15.48 10.75
CA ALA A 225 -1.37 -15.65 9.43
C ALA A 225 -0.07 -14.86 9.28
N ARG A 226 -0.02 -13.59 9.73
CA ARG A 226 1.23 -12.79 9.75
C ARG A 226 2.31 -13.41 10.62
N ARG A 227 1.97 -13.86 11.84
CA ARG A 227 2.93 -14.51 12.75
C ARG A 227 3.48 -15.82 12.18
N MET A 228 2.69 -16.54 11.38
CA MET A 228 3.16 -17.72 10.64
C MET A 228 4.06 -17.35 9.47
N LEU A 229 3.71 -16.32 8.69
CA LEU A 229 4.57 -15.79 7.62
C LEU A 229 5.95 -15.34 8.15
N GLU A 230 6.01 -14.76 9.34
CA GLU A 230 7.26 -14.37 10.02
C GLU A 230 8.16 -15.56 10.42
N LYS A 231 7.66 -16.80 10.39
CA LYS A 231 8.46 -18.01 10.64
C LYS A 231 9.13 -18.56 9.39
N LEU A 232 8.71 -18.12 8.20
CA LEU A 232 9.25 -18.58 6.94
C LEU A 232 10.51 -17.79 6.58
N ASP A 233 11.33 -18.36 5.68
CA ASP A 233 12.50 -17.68 5.16
C ASP A 233 12.08 -16.40 4.39
N PRO A 234 12.57 -15.20 4.77
CA PRO A 234 12.30 -13.97 4.03
C PRO A 234 12.65 -14.02 2.54
N ALA A 235 13.60 -14.88 2.14
CA ALA A 235 13.95 -15.08 0.74
C ALA A 235 12.78 -15.66 -0.08
N LEU A 236 11.93 -16.51 0.52
CA LEU A 236 10.74 -17.06 -0.13
C LEU A 236 9.74 -15.97 -0.47
N MET A 237 9.56 -14.98 0.41
CA MET A 237 8.67 -13.85 0.13
C MET A 237 9.16 -13.05 -1.08
N THR A 238 10.47 -12.81 -1.18
CA THR A 238 11.07 -12.11 -2.33
C THR A 238 10.88 -12.87 -3.64
N GLN A 239 10.86 -14.20 -3.59
CA GLN A 239 10.57 -15.06 -4.75
C GLN A 239 9.08 -15.05 -5.12
N VAL A 240 8.19 -15.09 -4.12
CA VAL A 240 6.74 -15.28 -4.34
C VAL A 240 6.04 -14.00 -4.77
N LEU A 241 6.38 -12.85 -4.19
CA LEU A 241 5.69 -11.58 -4.44
C LEU A 241 5.56 -11.21 -5.93
N PRO A 242 6.62 -11.30 -6.77
CA PRO A 242 6.53 -10.95 -8.19
C PRO A 242 5.63 -11.88 -9.02
N GLU A 243 5.32 -13.08 -8.51
CA GLU A 243 4.55 -14.10 -9.22
C GLU A 243 3.06 -14.09 -8.84
N LEU A 244 2.65 -13.27 -7.86
CA LEU A 244 1.28 -13.22 -7.38
C LEU A 244 0.34 -12.67 -8.45
N THR A 245 -0.76 -13.38 -8.68
CA THR A 245 -1.81 -12.98 -9.62
C THR A 245 -3.22 -13.17 -9.05
N ASP A 246 -3.38 -13.98 -7.99
CA ASP A 246 -4.66 -14.14 -7.32
C ASP A 246 -4.98 -12.88 -6.49
N PRO A 247 -6.20 -12.32 -6.58
CA PRO A 247 -6.54 -11.08 -5.90
C PRO A 247 -6.42 -11.14 -4.36
N PHE A 248 -6.71 -12.29 -3.75
CA PHE A 248 -6.60 -12.44 -2.30
C PHE A 248 -5.15 -12.67 -1.87
N GLU A 249 -4.33 -13.35 -2.67
CA GLU A 249 -2.88 -13.37 -2.42
C GLU A 249 -2.28 -11.96 -2.48
N LEU A 250 -2.67 -11.15 -3.47
CA LEU A 250 -2.23 -9.75 -3.60
C LEU A 250 -2.68 -8.91 -2.41
N MET A 251 -3.94 -9.03 -1.98
CA MET A 251 -4.40 -8.37 -0.76
C MET A 251 -3.63 -8.84 0.47
N GLY A 252 -3.35 -10.14 0.58
CA GLY A 252 -2.51 -10.69 1.64
C GLY A 252 -1.13 -10.05 1.67
N ALA A 253 -0.50 -9.85 0.50
CA ALA A 253 0.79 -9.18 0.38
C ALA A 253 0.73 -7.72 0.82
N VAL A 254 -0.33 -6.98 0.42
CA VAL A 254 -0.57 -5.59 0.87
C VAL A 254 -0.74 -5.52 2.39
N VAL A 255 -1.58 -6.39 2.96
CA VAL A 255 -1.79 -6.45 4.41
C VAL A 255 -0.49 -6.82 5.12
N TRP A 256 0.23 -7.84 4.66
CA TRP A 256 1.51 -8.23 5.25
C TRP A 256 2.51 -7.07 5.24
N ALA A 257 2.64 -6.35 4.12
CA ALA A 257 3.55 -5.23 3.97
C ALA A 257 3.16 -4.03 4.86
N ALA A 258 1.86 -3.75 5.05
CA ALA A 258 1.38 -2.64 5.89
C ALA A 258 1.78 -2.72 7.36
N TYR A 259 2.10 -3.93 7.85
CA TYR A 259 2.58 -4.19 9.22
C TYR A 259 4.10 -4.18 9.36
N ARG A 260 4.82 -3.83 8.30
CA ARG A 260 6.28 -3.69 8.32
C ARG A 260 6.69 -2.22 8.42
N GLU A 261 7.92 -1.99 8.83
CA GLU A 261 8.51 -0.65 8.87
C GLU A 261 8.84 -0.13 7.46
N ASP A 262 9.32 -1.03 6.59
CA ASP A 262 9.62 -0.81 5.16
C ASP A 262 8.71 -1.73 4.33
N ASP A 263 7.99 -1.11 3.39
CA ASP A 263 7.13 -1.80 2.43
C ASP A 263 7.56 -1.59 0.98
N ALA A 264 8.53 -0.72 0.70
CA ALA A 264 8.82 -0.22 -0.64
C ALA A 264 9.20 -1.36 -1.61
N ALA A 265 10.11 -2.24 -1.20
CA ALA A 265 10.54 -3.38 -2.01
C ALA A 265 9.40 -4.37 -2.28
N SER A 266 8.55 -4.59 -1.27
CA SER A 266 7.43 -5.53 -1.38
C SER A 266 6.36 -4.98 -2.31
N MET A 267 6.03 -3.69 -2.17
CA MET A 267 5.04 -3.01 -2.99
C MET A 267 5.52 -2.84 -4.43
N SER A 268 6.82 -2.62 -4.64
CA SER A 268 7.41 -2.59 -5.97
C SER A 268 7.31 -3.95 -6.69
N ALA A 269 7.40 -5.05 -5.95
CA ALA A 269 7.31 -6.39 -6.53
C ALA A 269 5.89 -6.73 -7.00
N VAL A 270 4.86 -6.29 -6.26
CA VAL A 270 3.45 -6.59 -6.56
C VAL A 270 2.73 -5.51 -7.38
N GLU A 271 3.36 -4.35 -7.60
CA GLU A 271 2.74 -3.22 -8.32
C GLU A 271 2.09 -3.64 -9.65
N PRO A 272 2.75 -4.38 -10.56
CA PRO A 272 2.15 -4.66 -11.87
C PRO A 272 0.82 -5.41 -11.73
N ALA A 273 0.75 -6.35 -10.81
CA ALA A 273 -0.43 -7.15 -10.56
C ALA A 273 -1.54 -6.36 -9.84
N ILE A 274 -1.18 -5.51 -8.85
CA ILE A 274 -2.16 -4.63 -8.18
C ILE A 274 -2.74 -3.60 -9.15
N THR A 275 -1.89 -3.01 -9.99
CA THR A 275 -2.34 -2.02 -10.98
C THR A 275 -3.35 -2.64 -11.93
N GLN A 276 -3.10 -3.86 -12.41
CA GLN A 276 -4.04 -4.59 -13.25
C GLN A 276 -5.36 -4.88 -12.51
N LEU A 277 -5.28 -5.38 -11.28
CA LEU A 277 -6.46 -5.68 -10.46
C LEU A 277 -7.38 -4.48 -10.26
N LEU A 278 -6.81 -3.30 -9.97
CA LEU A 278 -7.57 -2.08 -9.71
C LEU A 278 -8.15 -1.44 -10.98
N VAL A 279 -7.63 -1.78 -12.16
CA VAL A 279 -8.22 -1.38 -13.44
C VAL A 279 -9.43 -2.25 -13.78
N ASP A 280 -9.40 -3.53 -13.39
CA ASP A 280 -10.44 -4.51 -13.71
C ASP A 280 -11.63 -4.51 -12.72
N SER A 281 -11.48 -3.86 -11.56
CA SER A 281 -12.50 -3.77 -10.48
C SER A 281 -13.42 -2.57 -10.62
#